data_AF-A0A972HKJ9-F1
#
_entry.id   AF-A0A972HKJ9-F1
#
_cell.length_a   1.000
_cell.length_b   1.000
_cell.length_c   1.000
_cell.angle_alpha   90.00
_cell.angle_beta   90.00
_cell.angle_gamma   90.00
#
_symmetry.space_group_name_H-M   'P 1'
#
loop_
_entity.id
_entity.type
_entity.pdbx_description
1 polymer ?
#
loop_
_entity_poly.entity_id
_entity_poly.type
_entity_poly.pdbx_seq_one_letter_code
_entity_poly.pdbx_strand_id
1 'polypeptide(L)'
;MINKDLSPSISRRIRMSILTLFILLMSIATLPLSAQETLPPYHWVYHYLDYLKVRGFLPDLNYSDRPFSRQQIARALVTIQAEAMALTPRERQMVRILLEEFRNEIQMLAVAEPEKWQQLIRELLETFRWELFPETITPELKLGGFGELSGIQSRTQKSQFRLHTLVALNWRNRIFLLNNSRIFNRPDSTYIGKKFRNIYAYTEQGYLNFQNDWLQAKIGRDFLQIGPGRSGQLLISDNSRPFDMYYFRLGTRMVHFSYWGIQLNPRGNTTPQTRTLAPYANRFLNGHRLQFNFKNKVYLGVSEVILYGGPNENWELGYMNPFALYYAHTVNNVGLAANSFFDFDWDIYLIPNVEIYGEFLVDDFQIDKKDPGDLEPNELGLILGANWASPFQINGAQLHLEYVQIRNRTYNAPINDWEKYLHRNRVIGYYLGNNFERFLLNAYYWIRPDLRLQLLTYYTRQGEGSVQGEFNKDYLQYTVEEGYSEPFPYGVVENHLEVGFAVFYNPFPFTTITLEVTRDQFRNYLHRPGNRFNDTTIRLNVWVEWDHTFRVKEKNAQ
;
A
#
# COMPACT_ATOMS: atom_id res chain seq x y z
N MET A 1 44.62 2.96 -5.18
CA MET A 1 45.00 1.53 -5.23
C MET A 1 44.74 0.89 -3.87
N ILE A 2 43.75 0.00 -3.80
CA ILE A 2 43.69 -1.29 -3.08
C ILE A 2 42.28 -1.78 -3.41
N ASN A 3 42.19 -2.48 -4.53
CA ASN A 3 41.01 -3.23 -4.94
C ASN A 3 41.09 -4.56 -4.19
N LYS A 4 40.38 -4.70 -3.05
CA LYS A 4 40.20 -6.02 -2.43
C LYS A 4 38.93 -6.63 -3.02
N ASP A 5 39.07 -7.12 -4.25
CA ASP A 5 38.15 -8.13 -4.76
C ASP A 5 38.25 -9.35 -3.85
N LEU A 6 37.17 -9.62 -3.12
CA LEU A 6 37.04 -10.82 -2.31
C LEU A 6 37.16 -12.04 -3.23
N SER A 7 38.05 -12.97 -2.86
CA SER A 7 38.30 -14.15 -3.67
C SER A 7 37.01 -14.98 -3.90
N PRO A 8 36.89 -15.68 -5.04
CA PRO A 8 35.71 -16.50 -5.36
C PRO A 8 35.34 -17.50 -4.25
N SER A 9 36.33 -17.97 -3.48
CA SER A 9 36.12 -18.90 -2.36
C SER A 9 35.41 -18.25 -1.17
N ILE A 10 35.63 -16.96 -0.88
CA ILE A 10 34.94 -16.23 0.19
C ILE A 10 33.47 -15.99 -0.21
N SER A 11 33.21 -15.68 -1.49
CA SER A 11 31.83 -15.53 -1.99
C SER A 11 31.03 -16.84 -1.90
N ARG A 12 31.67 -17.99 -2.14
CA ARG A 12 31.06 -19.33 -2.03
C ARG A 12 30.81 -19.69 -0.56
N ARG A 13 31.74 -19.37 0.34
CA ARG A 13 31.56 -19.59 1.79
C ARG A 13 30.42 -18.74 2.35
N ILE A 14 30.31 -17.47 1.96
CA ILE A 14 29.19 -16.60 2.36
C ILE A 14 27.85 -17.16 1.85
N ARG A 15 27.78 -17.63 0.60
CA ARG A 15 26.56 -18.27 0.05
C ARG A 15 26.18 -19.54 0.81
N MET A 16 27.16 -20.38 1.16
CA MET A 16 26.92 -21.58 1.96
C MET A 16 26.50 -21.24 3.39
N SER A 17 27.10 -20.24 4.03
CA SER A 17 26.71 -19.79 5.37
C SER A 17 25.31 -19.18 5.40
N ILE A 18 24.90 -18.46 4.34
CA ILE A 18 23.52 -17.97 4.19
C ILE A 18 22.56 -19.15 3.99
N LEU A 19 22.93 -20.16 3.19
CA LEU A 19 22.10 -21.35 2.98
C LEU A 19 21.97 -22.19 4.26
N THR A 20 23.02 -22.32 5.05
CA THR A 20 22.99 -23.00 6.35
C THR A 20 22.17 -22.21 7.37
N LEU A 21 22.28 -20.87 7.40
CA LEU A 21 21.42 -20.02 8.23
C LEU A 21 19.95 -20.12 7.81
N PHE A 22 19.68 -20.20 6.50
CA PHE A 22 18.34 -20.39 5.94
C PHE A 22 17.74 -21.75 6.34
N ILE A 23 18.54 -22.83 6.30
CA ILE A 23 18.13 -24.17 6.75
C ILE A 23 17.96 -24.22 8.28
N LEU A 24 18.78 -23.49 9.04
CA LEU A 24 18.69 -23.42 10.50
C LEU A 24 17.46 -22.60 10.95
N LEU A 25 17.09 -21.56 10.20
CA LEU A 25 15.87 -20.78 10.40
C LEU A 25 14.61 -21.60 10.06
N MET A 26 14.70 -22.55 9.10
CA MET A 26 13.61 -23.48 8.78
C MET A 26 13.29 -24.48 9.91
N SER A 27 14.22 -24.73 10.85
CA SER A 27 14.02 -25.70 11.94
C SER A 27 13.55 -25.09 13.26
N ILE A 28 13.14 -23.82 13.26
CA ILE A 28 12.59 -23.15 14.46
C ILE A 28 11.08 -23.36 14.48
N ALA A 29 10.59 -24.10 15.48
CA ALA A 29 9.16 -24.29 15.72
C ALA A 29 8.47 -22.96 16.01
N THR A 30 7.28 -22.74 15.44
CA THR A 30 6.43 -21.53 15.56
C THR A 30 5.75 -21.44 16.93
N LEU A 31 5.92 -20.33 17.64
CA LEU A 31 5.19 -19.94 18.87
C LEU A 31 5.09 -18.38 18.93
N PRO A 32 4.16 -17.77 19.68
CA PRO A 32 3.08 -16.89 19.14
C PRO A 32 3.19 -15.36 19.36
N LEU A 33 2.75 -14.47 18.43
CA LEU A 33 1.89 -13.25 18.67
C LEU A 33 2.20 -11.98 17.81
N SER A 34 1.22 -11.41 17.08
CA SER A 34 1.25 -10.01 16.52
C SER A 34 -0.12 -9.44 16.06
N ALA A 35 -1.13 -9.42 16.94
CA ALA A 35 -2.47 -8.89 16.59
C ALA A 35 -2.47 -7.46 16.01
N GLN A 36 -1.65 -6.53 16.50
CA GLN A 36 -1.64 -5.16 15.99
C GLN A 36 -0.61 -4.90 14.86
N GLU A 37 0.08 -5.93 14.37
CA GLU A 37 0.98 -5.81 13.22
C GLU A 37 0.18 -5.43 11.98
N THR A 38 0.55 -4.32 11.37
CA THR A 38 0.04 -3.88 10.07
C THR A 38 0.76 -4.66 8.97
N LEU A 39 0.02 -5.41 8.14
CA LEU A 39 0.60 -6.20 7.06
C LEU A 39 1.07 -5.30 5.92
N PRO A 40 2.27 -5.52 5.34
CA PRO A 40 2.68 -4.78 4.15
C PRO A 40 1.66 -4.97 2.99
N PRO A 41 1.39 -3.94 2.16
CA PRO A 41 0.42 -4.03 1.06
C PRO A 41 0.68 -5.16 0.04
N TYR A 42 1.93 -5.62 -0.04
CA TYR A 42 2.37 -6.70 -0.94
C TYR A 42 2.34 -8.10 -0.31
N HIS A 43 1.73 -8.26 0.87
CA HIS A 43 1.63 -9.55 1.55
C HIS A 43 0.76 -10.54 0.75
N TRP A 44 1.17 -11.82 0.69
CA TRP A 44 0.52 -12.82 -0.16
C TRP A 44 -0.96 -13.09 0.20
N VAL A 45 -1.36 -12.82 1.45
CA VAL A 45 -2.74 -13.04 1.92
C VAL A 45 -3.77 -12.22 1.16
N TYR A 46 -3.41 -11.04 0.64
CA TYR A 46 -4.33 -10.17 -0.10
C TYR A 46 -4.94 -10.91 -1.30
N HIS A 47 -4.21 -11.84 -1.93
CA HIS A 47 -4.76 -12.67 -3.02
C HIS A 47 -6.03 -13.45 -2.64
N TYR A 48 -6.10 -13.91 -1.39
CA TYR A 48 -7.27 -14.62 -0.86
C TYR A 48 -8.34 -13.66 -0.36
N LEU A 49 -7.92 -12.60 0.34
CA LEU A 49 -8.84 -11.60 0.89
C LEU A 49 -9.64 -10.93 -0.23
N ASP A 50 -9.00 -10.59 -1.35
CA ASP A 50 -9.65 -9.92 -2.49
C ASP A 50 -10.79 -10.78 -3.05
N TYR A 51 -10.55 -12.08 -3.25
CA TYR A 51 -11.56 -12.99 -3.74
C TYR A 51 -12.69 -13.21 -2.72
N LEU A 52 -12.35 -13.46 -1.45
CA LEU A 52 -13.33 -13.75 -0.40
C LEU A 52 -14.18 -12.52 -0.03
N LYS A 53 -13.61 -11.32 -0.10
CA LYS A 53 -14.33 -10.06 0.11
C LYS A 53 -15.41 -9.88 -0.95
N VAL A 54 -15.05 -10.02 -2.23
CA VAL A 54 -15.99 -9.86 -3.35
C VAL A 54 -17.09 -10.93 -3.29
N ARG A 55 -16.76 -12.16 -2.85
CA ARG A 55 -17.74 -13.22 -2.57
C ARG A 55 -18.69 -12.90 -1.42
N GLY A 56 -18.42 -11.86 -0.63
CA GLY A 56 -19.25 -11.41 0.48
C GLY A 56 -18.92 -12.06 1.82
N PHE A 57 -17.83 -12.81 1.93
CA PHE A 57 -17.45 -13.52 3.15
C PHE A 57 -16.63 -12.67 4.13
N LEU A 58 -16.01 -11.58 3.66
CA LEU A 58 -15.24 -10.67 4.53
C LEU A 58 -15.92 -9.29 4.61
N PRO A 59 -17.21 -9.19 4.99
CA PRO A 59 -17.91 -7.92 4.99
C PRO A 59 -17.18 -6.87 5.84
N ASP A 60 -16.52 -7.26 6.92
CA ASP A 60 -15.89 -6.36 7.89
C ASP A 60 -14.64 -5.63 7.38
N LEU A 61 -13.96 -6.13 6.34
CA LEU A 61 -12.74 -5.53 5.83
C LEU A 61 -13.05 -4.34 4.91
N ASN A 62 -12.61 -3.14 5.29
CA ASN A 62 -12.79 -1.92 4.50
C ASN A 62 -11.59 -1.69 3.57
N TYR A 63 -11.75 -1.93 2.27
CA TYR A 63 -10.65 -1.83 1.32
C TYR A 63 -10.21 -0.40 0.97
N SER A 64 -11.00 0.61 1.36
CA SER A 64 -10.63 2.02 1.27
C SER A 64 -9.62 2.45 2.35
N ASP A 65 -9.30 1.59 3.32
CA ASP A 65 -8.41 1.90 4.45
C ASP A 65 -7.43 0.75 4.70
N ARG A 66 -6.28 0.84 4.04
CA ARG A 66 -5.22 -0.17 4.04
C ARG A 66 -3.90 0.43 4.55
N PRO A 67 -2.96 -0.39 5.03
CA PRO A 67 -3.04 -1.86 5.09
C PRO A 67 -3.86 -2.38 6.26
N PHE A 68 -4.32 -3.62 6.16
CA PHE A 68 -4.98 -4.29 7.28
C PHE A 68 -3.99 -4.74 8.35
N SER A 69 -4.40 -4.63 9.62
CA SER A 69 -3.71 -5.34 10.70
C SER A 69 -4.05 -6.83 10.71
N ARG A 70 -3.14 -7.65 11.25
CA ARG A 70 -3.37 -9.09 11.42
C ARG A 70 -4.62 -9.38 12.27
N GLN A 71 -4.90 -8.56 13.29
CA GLN A 71 -6.12 -8.68 14.11
C GLN A 71 -7.40 -8.35 13.34
N GLN A 72 -7.38 -7.34 12.45
CA GLN A 72 -8.55 -7.03 11.61
C GLN A 72 -8.91 -8.23 10.73
N ILE A 73 -7.91 -8.88 10.14
CA ILE A 73 -8.11 -10.08 9.32
C ILE A 73 -8.59 -11.25 10.17
N ALA A 74 -7.96 -11.51 11.32
CA ALA A 74 -8.38 -12.57 12.23
C ALA A 74 -9.84 -12.44 12.69
N ARG A 75 -10.28 -11.22 13.07
CA ARG A 75 -11.69 -10.95 13.43
C ARG A 75 -12.64 -11.26 12.27
N ALA A 76 -12.27 -10.87 11.05
CA ALA A 76 -13.08 -11.15 9.86
C ALA A 76 -13.15 -12.66 9.55
N LEU A 77 -12.05 -13.41 9.72
CA LEU A 77 -12.01 -14.86 9.47
C LEU A 77 -12.85 -15.67 10.46
N VAL A 78 -12.87 -15.30 11.75
CA VAL A 78 -13.73 -15.95 12.76
C VAL A 78 -15.20 -15.80 12.38
N THR A 79 -15.58 -14.64 11.84
CA THR A 79 -16.96 -14.36 11.42
C THR A 79 -17.40 -15.27 10.25
N ILE A 80 -16.51 -15.55 9.29
CA ILE A 80 -16.80 -16.48 8.18
C ILE A 80 -17.22 -17.86 8.68
N GLN A 81 -16.54 -18.39 9.69
CA GLN A 81 -16.81 -19.73 10.16
C GLN A 81 -18.22 -19.87 10.72
N ALA A 82 -18.72 -18.84 11.40
CA ALA A 82 -20.11 -18.80 11.89
C ALA A 82 -21.13 -18.91 10.73
N GLU A 83 -20.74 -18.49 9.52
CA GLU A 83 -21.58 -18.45 8.32
C GLU A 83 -21.23 -19.54 7.28
N ALA A 84 -20.40 -20.53 7.66
CA ALA A 84 -19.71 -21.44 6.74
C ALA A 84 -20.60 -22.30 5.82
N MET A 85 -21.91 -22.33 6.01
CA MET A 85 -22.85 -23.11 5.18
C MET A 85 -22.87 -22.68 3.70
N ALA A 86 -22.46 -21.45 3.37
CA ALA A 86 -22.47 -20.92 2.01
C ALA A 86 -21.14 -21.10 1.22
N LEU A 87 -20.06 -21.56 1.88
CA LEU A 87 -18.75 -21.72 1.24
C LEU A 87 -18.68 -22.99 0.38
N THR A 88 -18.12 -22.87 -0.82
CA THR A 88 -17.76 -24.03 -1.62
C THR A 88 -16.64 -24.85 -0.95
N PRO A 89 -16.44 -26.15 -1.30
CA PRO A 89 -15.31 -26.92 -0.78
C PRO A 89 -13.95 -26.24 -1.00
N ARG A 90 -13.77 -25.57 -2.14
CA ARG A 90 -12.54 -24.84 -2.47
C ARG A 90 -12.34 -23.63 -1.55
N GLU A 91 -13.39 -22.83 -1.36
CA GLU A 91 -13.37 -21.66 -0.47
C GLU A 91 -13.14 -22.03 0.99
N ARG A 92 -13.74 -23.13 1.47
CA ARG A 92 -13.47 -23.63 2.83
C ARG A 92 -11.99 -23.93 3.06
N GLN A 93 -11.31 -24.48 2.07
CA GLN A 93 -9.87 -24.74 2.16
C GLN A 93 -9.02 -23.46 2.07
N MET A 94 -9.44 -22.47 1.27
CA MET A 94 -8.80 -21.14 1.27
C MET A 94 -8.89 -20.48 2.65
N VAL A 95 -10.09 -20.52 3.25
CA VAL A 95 -10.30 -20.02 4.61
C VAL A 95 -9.44 -20.79 5.60
N ARG A 96 -9.28 -22.11 5.47
CA ARG A 96 -8.35 -22.89 6.31
C ARG A 96 -6.90 -22.43 6.20
N ILE A 97 -6.40 -22.15 4.98
CA ILE A 97 -5.04 -21.61 4.77
C ILE A 97 -4.88 -20.29 5.54
N LEU A 98 -5.88 -19.40 5.46
CA LEU A 98 -5.86 -18.14 6.20
C LEU A 98 -6.00 -18.35 7.71
N LEU A 99 -6.86 -19.26 8.17
CA LEU A 99 -7.02 -19.57 9.59
C LEU A 99 -5.71 -20.08 10.20
N GLU A 100 -4.94 -20.90 9.48
CA GLU A 100 -3.61 -21.34 9.92
C GLU A 100 -2.61 -20.16 9.98
N GLU A 101 -2.61 -19.28 8.98
CA GLU A 101 -1.77 -18.07 8.95
C GLU A 101 -2.07 -17.12 10.13
N PHE A 102 -3.35 -16.93 10.45
CA PHE A 102 -3.81 -16.02 11.50
C PHE A 102 -4.18 -16.73 12.81
N ARG A 103 -3.77 -18.00 12.96
CA ARG A 103 -4.09 -18.85 14.11
C ARG A 103 -3.80 -18.14 15.43
N ASN A 104 -2.64 -17.49 15.49
CA ASN A 104 -2.17 -16.82 16.71
C ASN A 104 -3.09 -15.66 17.09
N GLU A 105 -3.42 -14.80 16.13
CA GLU A 105 -4.32 -13.66 16.34
C GLU A 105 -5.72 -14.11 16.76
N ILE A 106 -6.21 -15.21 16.19
CA ILE A 106 -7.49 -15.82 16.54
C ILE A 106 -7.48 -16.33 18.00
N GLN A 107 -6.43 -17.04 18.41
CA GLN A 107 -6.29 -17.52 19.79
C GLN A 107 -6.28 -16.36 20.81
N MET A 108 -5.72 -15.19 20.46
CA MET A 108 -5.76 -13.99 21.32
C MET A 108 -7.14 -13.36 21.41
N LEU A 109 -7.88 -13.32 20.30
CA LEU A 109 -9.25 -12.78 20.28
C LEU A 109 -10.16 -13.54 21.25
N ALA A 110 -9.94 -14.85 21.44
CA ALA A 110 -10.69 -15.69 22.37
C ALA A 110 -10.69 -15.15 23.81
N VAL A 111 -9.64 -14.42 24.17
CA VAL A 111 -9.37 -13.90 25.51
C VAL A 111 -9.86 -12.46 25.65
N ALA A 112 -9.81 -11.68 24.56
CA ALA A 112 -10.02 -10.24 24.59
C ALA A 112 -11.47 -9.81 24.26
N GLU A 113 -12.25 -10.65 23.60
CA GLU A 113 -13.58 -10.29 23.07
C GLU A 113 -14.74 -10.70 24.02
N PRO A 114 -15.92 -10.05 23.93
CA PRO A 114 -17.12 -10.37 24.71
C PRO A 114 -17.59 -11.84 24.59
N GLU A 115 -18.39 -12.33 25.56
CA GLU A 115 -18.85 -13.74 25.68
C GLU A 115 -19.33 -14.38 24.37
N LYS A 116 -20.06 -13.64 23.53
CA LYS A 116 -20.56 -14.12 22.23
C LYS A 116 -19.45 -14.53 21.25
N TRP A 117 -18.32 -13.82 21.23
CA TRP A 117 -17.17 -14.14 20.39
C TRP A 117 -16.35 -15.29 20.98
N GLN A 118 -16.28 -15.37 22.31
CA GLN A 118 -15.54 -16.43 22.99
C GLN A 118 -16.08 -17.81 22.63
N GLN A 119 -17.40 -17.99 22.51
CA GLN A 119 -17.98 -19.28 22.12
C GLN A 119 -17.57 -19.68 20.70
N LEU A 120 -17.74 -18.78 19.71
CA LEU A 120 -17.37 -19.04 18.31
C LEU A 120 -15.88 -19.38 18.18
N ILE A 121 -15.04 -18.63 18.89
CA ILE A 121 -13.60 -18.87 18.87
C ILE A 121 -13.27 -20.20 19.57
N ARG A 122 -13.91 -20.55 20.69
CA ARG A 122 -13.72 -21.86 21.33
C ARG A 122 -14.09 -23.01 20.41
N GLU A 123 -15.23 -22.95 19.74
CA GLU A 123 -15.66 -23.96 18.75
C GLU A 123 -14.63 -24.11 17.61
N LEU A 124 -14.06 -22.99 17.15
CA LEU A 124 -12.96 -22.99 16.18
C LEU A 124 -11.71 -23.68 16.73
N LEU A 125 -11.26 -23.27 17.92
CA LEU A 125 -10.07 -23.83 18.54
C LEU A 125 -10.21 -25.34 18.78
N GLU A 126 -11.37 -25.80 19.21
CA GLU A 126 -11.68 -27.23 19.36
C GLU A 126 -11.65 -27.97 18.02
N THR A 127 -12.25 -27.39 16.98
CA THR A 127 -12.29 -27.98 15.62
C THR A 127 -10.89 -28.24 15.08
N PHE A 128 -9.95 -27.31 15.33
CA PHE A 128 -8.57 -27.41 14.88
C PHE A 128 -7.61 -28.00 15.93
N ARG A 129 -8.12 -28.37 17.11
CA ARG A 129 -7.31 -28.84 18.26
C ARG A 129 -6.19 -27.87 18.64
N TRP A 130 -6.49 -26.57 18.56
CA TRP A 130 -5.58 -25.52 18.96
C TRP A 130 -5.76 -25.19 20.44
N GLU A 131 -4.64 -25.05 21.16
CA GLU A 131 -4.68 -24.67 22.56
C GLU A 131 -5.14 -23.21 22.73
N LEU A 132 -6.01 -22.97 23.71
CA LEU A 132 -6.31 -21.61 24.18
C LEU A 132 -5.08 -21.02 24.83
N PHE A 133 -4.73 -19.78 24.48
CA PHE A 133 -3.71 -19.08 25.24
C PHE A 133 -4.28 -18.62 26.58
N PRO A 134 -3.51 -18.75 27.68
CA PRO A 134 -3.89 -18.17 28.96
C PRO A 134 -4.00 -16.64 28.82
N GLU A 135 -4.83 -16.01 29.66
CA GLU A 135 -4.84 -14.54 29.81
C GLU A 135 -3.43 -14.03 30.09
N THR A 136 -2.76 -13.49 29.08
CA THR A 136 -1.40 -12.95 29.25
C THR A 136 -1.48 -11.50 29.72
N ILE A 137 -1.32 -11.33 31.03
CA ILE A 137 -1.02 -10.04 31.66
C ILE A 137 0.43 -9.61 31.31
N THR A 138 1.26 -10.55 30.84
CA THR A 138 2.70 -10.39 30.63
C THR A 138 3.06 -9.87 29.23
N PRO A 139 4.18 -9.11 29.10
CA PRO A 139 4.71 -8.70 27.81
C PRO A 139 5.20 -9.90 26.97
N GLU A 140 5.06 -9.79 25.65
CA GLU A 140 5.42 -10.84 24.70
C GLU A 140 6.34 -10.28 23.60
N LEU A 141 7.37 -11.04 23.20
CA LEU A 141 8.39 -10.65 22.21
C LEU A 141 8.42 -11.61 21.01
N LYS A 142 7.96 -11.18 19.85
CA LYS A 142 8.05 -11.88 18.56
C LYS A 142 9.35 -11.50 17.83
N LEU A 143 10.07 -12.50 17.33
CA LEU A 143 11.19 -12.39 16.40
C LEU A 143 10.86 -13.17 15.14
N GLY A 144 11.06 -12.60 13.96
CA GLY A 144 10.75 -13.29 12.71
C GLY A 144 11.27 -12.57 11.49
N GLY A 145 10.62 -12.80 10.37
CA GLY A 145 10.95 -12.18 9.11
C GLY A 145 10.41 -12.94 7.91
N PHE A 146 10.68 -12.43 6.72
CA PHE A 146 10.46 -13.16 5.49
C PHE A 146 11.55 -12.85 4.47
N GLY A 147 11.80 -13.80 3.59
CA GLY A 147 12.77 -13.71 2.50
C GLY A 147 12.07 -13.75 1.15
N GLU A 148 12.47 -12.85 0.25
CA GLU A 148 12.04 -12.84 -1.14
C GLU A 148 13.24 -13.10 -2.05
N LEU A 149 13.12 -14.10 -2.92
CA LEU A 149 14.02 -14.29 -4.05
C LEU A 149 13.26 -14.07 -5.35
N SER A 150 13.68 -13.06 -6.12
CA SER A 150 13.12 -12.79 -7.44
C SER A 150 14.15 -13.10 -8.54
N GLY A 151 13.89 -14.12 -9.35
CA GLY A 151 14.56 -14.32 -10.63
C GLY A 151 13.85 -13.52 -11.72
N ILE A 152 14.54 -12.59 -12.37
CA ILE A 152 13.95 -11.77 -13.44
C ILE A 152 14.79 -11.90 -14.70
N GLN A 153 14.15 -12.32 -15.79
CA GLN A 153 14.69 -12.29 -17.15
C GLN A 153 13.91 -11.25 -17.95
N SER A 154 14.55 -10.11 -18.20
CA SER A 154 14.05 -9.01 -19.02
C SER A 154 15.25 -8.23 -19.58
N ARG A 155 15.04 -7.40 -20.61
CA ARG A 155 16.07 -6.49 -21.13
C ARG A 155 16.44 -5.38 -20.14
N THR A 156 15.53 -5.02 -19.23
CA THR A 156 15.65 -3.84 -18.37
C THR A 156 15.79 -4.20 -16.89
N GLN A 157 15.23 -5.33 -16.46
CA GLN A 157 15.21 -5.75 -15.06
C GLN A 157 16.18 -6.91 -14.80
N LYS A 158 16.65 -7.01 -13.55
CA LYS A 158 17.59 -8.06 -13.15
C LYS A 158 17.18 -8.67 -11.80
N SER A 159 17.51 -9.94 -11.58
CA SER A 159 17.18 -10.70 -10.36
C SER A 159 17.57 -10.00 -9.05
N GLN A 160 16.78 -10.14 -8.00
CA GLN A 160 16.98 -9.46 -6.71
C GLN A 160 16.71 -10.39 -5.54
N PHE A 161 17.31 -10.08 -4.40
CA PHE A 161 17.03 -10.72 -3.13
C PHE A 161 16.66 -9.65 -2.12
N ARG A 162 15.63 -9.92 -1.32
CA ARG A 162 15.24 -9.10 -0.17
C ARG A 162 15.05 -9.99 1.05
N LEU A 163 15.43 -9.46 2.20
CA LEU A 163 15.26 -10.05 3.51
C LEU A 163 14.60 -9.02 4.40
N HIS A 164 13.53 -9.40 5.05
CA HIS A 164 12.82 -8.59 6.02
C HIS A 164 13.01 -9.24 7.38
N THR A 165 13.47 -8.47 8.36
CA THR A 165 13.55 -8.90 9.76
C THR A 165 12.35 -8.36 10.52
N LEU A 166 11.85 -9.08 11.52
CA LEU A 166 10.76 -8.63 12.38
C LEU A 166 11.17 -8.77 13.85
N VAL A 167 10.97 -7.70 14.60
CA VAL A 167 10.98 -7.67 16.06
C VAL A 167 9.72 -6.96 16.50
N ALA A 168 8.87 -7.63 17.28
CA ALA A 168 7.65 -7.02 17.79
C ALA A 168 7.47 -7.33 19.27
N LEU A 169 6.99 -6.34 20.01
CA LEU A 169 6.60 -6.45 21.41
C LEU A 169 5.14 -6.03 21.54
N ASN A 170 4.33 -6.89 22.15
CA ASN A 170 2.93 -6.60 22.42
C ASN A 170 2.71 -6.61 23.93
N TRP A 171 1.85 -5.71 24.37
CA TRP A 171 1.39 -5.66 25.75
C TRP A 171 -0.13 -5.52 25.79
N ARG A 172 -0.79 -6.52 26.41
CA ARG A 172 -2.24 -6.58 26.67
C ARG A 172 -3.09 -6.42 25.41
N ASN A 173 -2.55 -6.75 24.24
CA ASN A 173 -3.21 -6.55 22.94
C ASN A 173 -3.70 -5.11 22.71
N ARG A 174 -3.07 -4.14 23.38
CA ARG A 174 -3.43 -2.72 23.34
C ARG A 174 -2.26 -1.88 22.91
N ILE A 175 -1.06 -2.18 23.38
CA ILE A 175 0.18 -1.46 23.05
C ILE A 175 1.08 -2.40 22.26
N PHE A 176 1.52 -1.95 21.09
CA PHE A 176 2.34 -2.73 20.19
C PHE A 176 3.52 -1.92 19.68
N LEU A 177 4.72 -2.45 19.87
CA LEU A 177 5.96 -1.91 19.35
C LEU A 177 6.45 -2.85 18.25
N LEU A 178 6.74 -2.32 17.07
CA LEU A 178 7.25 -3.11 15.95
C LEU A 178 8.49 -2.46 15.36
N ASN A 179 9.45 -3.29 14.98
CA ASN A 179 10.52 -2.95 14.07
C ASN A 179 10.63 -4.02 12.98
N ASN A 180 10.52 -3.57 11.73
CA ASN A 180 10.84 -4.36 10.56
C ASN A 180 11.92 -3.64 9.74
N SER A 181 12.98 -4.36 9.40
CA SER A 181 14.06 -3.83 8.55
C SER A 181 14.20 -4.65 7.29
N ARG A 182 14.28 -3.95 6.15
CA ARG A 182 14.46 -4.53 4.83
C ARG A 182 15.90 -4.44 4.40
N ILE A 183 16.49 -5.56 4.00
CA ILE A 183 17.85 -5.72 3.49
C ILE A 183 17.78 -6.27 2.07
N PHE A 184 18.50 -5.67 1.13
CA PHE A 184 18.42 -6.07 -0.28
C PHE A 184 19.71 -5.78 -1.03
N ASN A 185 19.90 -6.47 -2.16
CA ASN A 185 21.13 -6.37 -2.96
C ASN A 185 21.04 -5.37 -4.12
N ARG A 186 19.82 -5.01 -4.55
CA ARG A 186 19.59 -4.13 -5.71
C ARG A 186 18.52 -3.08 -5.40
N PRO A 187 18.87 -1.79 -5.37
CA PRO A 187 17.91 -0.72 -5.19
C PRO A 187 17.20 -0.44 -6.50
N ASP A 188 15.95 -0.01 -6.41
CA ASP A 188 15.30 0.67 -7.53
C ASP A 188 15.91 2.09 -7.73
N SER A 189 15.62 2.70 -8.88
CA SER A 189 16.14 4.01 -9.29
C SER A 189 15.76 5.17 -8.35
N THR A 190 14.75 5.00 -7.51
CA THR A 190 14.26 6.03 -6.59
C THR A 190 14.89 5.93 -5.20
N TYR A 191 15.72 4.90 -4.94
CA TYR A 191 16.31 4.69 -3.62
C TYR A 191 17.38 5.74 -3.30
N ILE A 192 17.20 6.44 -2.18
CA ILE A 192 18.07 7.54 -1.74
C ILE A 192 19.07 7.14 -0.64
N GLY A 193 19.06 5.89 -0.19
CA GLY A 193 19.95 5.42 0.88
C GLY A 193 21.34 5.04 0.37
N LYS A 194 22.29 4.89 1.31
CA LYS A 194 23.68 4.54 1.00
C LYS A 194 23.86 3.02 0.82
N LYS A 195 24.78 2.65 -0.06
CA LYS A 195 25.27 1.28 -0.22
C LYS A 195 26.30 0.96 0.86
N PHE A 196 26.17 -0.16 1.56
CA PHE A 196 27.14 -0.63 2.54
C PHE A 196 27.54 -2.07 2.22
N ARG A 197 28.83 -2.34 1.98
CA ARG A 197 29.37 -3.69 1.68
C ARG A 197 28.54 -4.49 0.66
N ASN A 198 28.11 -3.85 -0.43
CA ASN A 198 27.27 -4.43 -1.50
C ASN A 198 25.82 -4.77 -1.17
N ILE A 199 25.32 -4.32 -0.02
CA ILE A 199 23.92 -4.40 0.35
C ILE A 199 23.37 -3.01 0.67
N TYR A 200 22.06 -2.94 0.70
CA TYR A 200 21.27 -1.79 1.07
C TYR A 200 20.33 -2.23 2.18
N ALA A 201 20.02 -1.32 3.10
CA ALA A 201 19.05 -1.59 4.15
C ALA A 201 18.35 -0.32 4.60
N TYR A 202 17.10 -0.46 5.03
CA TYR A 202 16.36 0.58 5.76
C TYR A 202 15.33 -0.07 6.68
N THR A 203 14.95 0.63 7.75
CA THR A 203 13.78 0.28 8.57
C THR A 203 12.53 0.55 7.76
N GLU A 204 11.80 -0.50 7.41
CA GLU A 204 10.57 -0.44 6.61
C GLU A 204 9.38 -0.09 7.47
N GLN A 205 9.19 -0.78 8.59
CA GLN A 205 8.20 -0.41 9.61
C GLN A 205 8.89 -0.24 10.96
N GLY A 206 8.43 0.70 11.77
CA GLY A 206 9.08 1.05 13.03
C GLY A 206 8.20 1.96 13.86
N TYR A 207 7.28 1.41 14.66
CA TYR A 207 6.24 2.22 15.29
C TYR A 207 5.82 1.70 16.66
N LEU A 208 5.24 2.61 17.44
CA LEU A 208 4.40 2.33 18.60
C LEU A 208 2.94 2.54 18.20
N ASN A 209 2.10 1.56 18.44
CA ASN A 209 0.67 1.61 18.19
C ASN A 209 -0.09 1.31 19.47
N PHE A 210 -1.08 2.15 19.77
CA PHE A 210 -2.14 1.88 20.73
C PHE A 210 -3.44 1.68 19.96
N GLN A 211 -4.20 0.64 20.29
CA GLN A 211 -5.51 0.41 19.67
C GLN A 211 -6.52 -0.25 20.62
N ASN A 212 -7.76 0.19 20.53
CA ASN A 212 -8.96 -0.46 21.06
C ASN A 212 -10.09 -0.37 20.01
N ASP A 213 -11.33 -0.64 20.40
CA ASP A 213 -12.45 -0.72 19.45
C ASP A 213 -12.91 0.62 18.86
N TRP A 214 -12.55 1.75 19.48
CA TRP A 214 -12.99 3.08 19.04
C TRP A 214 -11.85 4.09 18.84
N LEU A 215 -10.65 3.77 19.31
CA LEU A 215 -9.45 4.61 19.23
C LEU A 215 -8.26 3.82 18.72
N GLN A 216 -7.54 4.41 17.78
CA GLN A 216 -6.17 4.03 17.43
C GLN A 216 -5.28 5.27 17.49
N ALA A 217 -4.11 5.12 18.07
CA ALA A 217 -3.05 6.12 18.06
C ALA A 217 -1.73 5.45 17.70
N LYS A 218 -1.07 5.90 16.64
CA LYS A 218 0.18 5.33 16.13
C LYS A 218 1.20 6.43 15.92
N ILE A 219 2.45 6.17 16.28
CA ILE A 219 3.58 7.07 16.00
C ILE A 219 4.78 6.24 15.54
N GLY A 220 5.43 6.70 14.47
CA GLY A 220 6.61 6.05 13.90
C GLY A 220 6.47 5.87 12.40
N ARG A 221 7.14 4.84 11.86
CA ARG A 221 7.16 4.55 10.44
C ARG A 221 6.23 3.41 10.07
N ASP A 222 5.25 3.66 9.20
CA ASP A 222 4.37 2.61 8.68
C ASP A 222 3.81 2.96 7.29
N PHE A 223 3.14 1.99 6.67
CA PHE A 223 2.39 2.21 5.43
C PHE A 223 1.06 2.93 5.72
N LEU A 224 0.60 3.69 4.74
CA LEU A 224 -0.72 4.31 4.70
C LEU A 224 -1.21 4.20 3.26
N GLN A 225 -2.43 3.71 3.07
CA GLN A 225 -3.05 3.53 1.76
C GLN A 225 -4.53 3.92 1.88
N ILE A 226 -4.93 4.98 1.17
CA ILE A 226 -6.28 5.55 1.22
C ILE A 226 -6.89 5.38 -0.16
N GLY A 227 -8.01 4.65 -0.23
CA GLY A 227 -8.75 4.43 -1.46
C GLY A 227 -8.89 2.94 -1.85
N PRO A 228 -10.01 2.57 -2.49
CA PRO A 228 -10.33 1.18 -2.82
C PRO A 228 -9.66 0.67 -4.10
N GLY A 229 -8.96 1.51 -4.86
CA GLY A 229 -8.32 1.10 -6.11
C GLY A 229 -7.46 -0.16 -5.96
N ARG A 230 -7.42 -1.02 -7.00
CA ARG A 230 -6.70 -2.31 -6.95
C ARG A 230 -5.35 -2.25 -7.66
N SER A 231 -5.17 -1.36 -8.63
CA SER A 231 -3.85 -1.11 -9.25
C SER A 231 -3.08 0.06 -8.64
N GLY A 232 -3.67 0.77 -7.69
CA GLY A 232 -3.12 1.94 -7.00
C GLY A 232 -4.25 2.79 -6.43
N GLN A 233 -3.88 3.91 -5.80
CA GLN A 233 -4.80 4.90 -5.21
C GLN A 233 -4.40 6.29 -5.68
N LEU A 234 -5.34 7.21 -5.70
CA LEU A 234 -5.09 8.59 -6.10
C LEU A 234 -4.55 9.42 -4.93
N LEU A 235 -5.13 9.32 -3.73
CA LEU A 235 -4.67 10.16 -2.62
C LEU A 235 -3.36 9.67 -2.02
N ILE A 236 -3.34 8.46 -1.43
CA ILE A 236 -2.10 7.86 -0.88
C ILE A 236 -2.08 6.39 -1.28
N SER A 237 -1.10 6.00 -2.09
CA SER A 237 -0.95 4.64 -2.61
C SER A 237 0.16 3.83 -1.93
N ASP A 238 0.20 2.54 -2.25
CA ASP A 238 1.27 1.62 -1.87
C ASP A 238 2.59 1.81 -2.65
N ASN A 239 2.66 2.79 -3.57
CA ASN A 239 3.87 3.09 -4.33
C ASN A 239 4.97 3.72 -3.47
N SER A 240 4.59 4.61 -2.55
CA SER A 240 5.52 5.32 -1.69
C SER A 240 6.20 4.37 -0.70
N ARG A 241 7.40 4.73 -0.26
CA ARG A 241 8.02 4.05 0.90
C ARG A 241 7.26 4.45 2.18
N PRO A 242 7.26 3.60 3.23
CA PRO A 242 6.60 3.89 4.50
C PRO A 242 6.92 5.27 5.05
N PHE A 243 5.91 5.89 5.65
CA PHE A 243 5.93 7.27 6.10
C PHE A 243 6.30 7.35 7.57
N ASP A 244 7.16 8.32 7.92
CA ASP A 244 7.37 8.72 9.31
C ASP A 244 6.20 9.64 9.70
N MET A 245 5.32 9.15 10.59
CA MET A 245 4.03 9.79 10.86
C MET A 245 3.56 9.67 12.31
N TYR A 246 2.66 10.57 12.67
CA TYR A 246 1.64 10.30 13.69
C TYR A 246 0.30 10.01 12.99
N TYR A 247 -0.50 9.14 13.58
CA TYR A 247 -1.79 8.73 13.06
C TYR A 247 -2.77 8.50 14.19
N PHE A 248 -3.99 9.00 14.04
CA PHE A 248 -5.10 8.85 14.97
C PHE A 248 -6.33 8.39 14.21
N ARG A 249 -7.07 7.42 14.76
CA ARG A 249 -8.41 7.06 14.28
C ARG A 249 -9.36 7.07 15.47
N LEU A 250 -10.49 7.72 15.31
CA LEU A 250 -11.54 7.84 16.31
C LEU A 250 -12.90 7.49 15.69
N GLY A 251 -13.66 6.61 16.33
CA GLY A 251 -15.06 6.41 15.97
C GLY A 251 -15.54 4.98 16.17
N THR A 252 -16.51 4.59 15.37
CA THR A 252 -17.14 3.28 15.43
C THR A 252 -16.98 2.58 14.07
N ARG A 253 -17.51 1.37 13.98
CA ARG A 253 -17.60 0.64 12.72
C ARG A 253 -18.44 1.34 11.65
N MET A 254 -19.44 2.14 12.03
CA MET A 254 -20.34 2.82 11.09
C MET A 254 -19.77 4.16 10.62
N VAL A 255 -19.13 4.90 11.51
CA VAL A 255 -18.52 6.20 11.20
C VAL A 255 -17.22 6.30 11.97
N HIS A 256 -16.13 6.58 11.27
CA HIS A 256 -14.86 6.91 11.91
C HIS A 256 -14.15 8.04 11.18
N PHE A 257 -13.39 8.78 11.98
CA PHE A 257 -12.57 9.89 11.58
C PHE A 257 -11.10 9.49 11.75
N SER A 258 -10.31 9.68 10.70
CA SER A 258 -8.87 9.45 10.71
C SER A 258 -8.13 10.77 10.52
N TYR A 259 -6.99 10.90 11.18
CA TYR A 259 -6.15 12.08 11.13
C TYR A 259 -4.67 11.68 11.18
N TRP A 260 -3.83 12.30 10.35
CA TRP A 260 -2.41 12.02 10.30
C TRP A 260 -1.58 13.23 9.94
N GLY A 261 -0.31 13.19 10.35
CA GLY A 261 0.72 14.10 9.88
C GLY A 261 1.98 13.31 9.57
N ILE A 262 2.56 13.59 8.42
CA ILE A 262 3.69 12.88 7.84
C ILE A 262 4.82 13.87 7.62
N GLN A 263 6.02 13.52 8.09
CA GLN A 263 7.23 14.23 7.68
C GLN A 263 7.79 13.59 6.41
N LEU A 264 7.86 14.37 5.33
CA LEU A 264 8.42 13.92 4.07
C LEU A 264 9.94 14.14 4.04
N ASN A 265 10.62 13.46 3.11
CA ASN A 265 12.04 13.74 2.89
C ASN A 265 12.23 15.18 2.38
N PRO A 266 13.26 15.89 2.86
CA PRO A 266 13.56 17.23 2.38
C PRO A 266 13.92 17.20 0.88
N ARG A 267 13.70 18.34 0.22
CA ARG A 267 14.03 18.55 -1.21
C ARG A 267 14.93 19.76 -1.37
N GLY A 268 15.78 19.74 -2.40
CA GLY A 268 16.72 20.83 -2.62
C GLY A 268 16.00 22.10 -3.05
N ASN A 269 16.38 23.24 -2.48
CA ASN A 269 15.83 24.53 -2.90
C ASN A 269 16.32 24.89 -4.31
N THR A 270 15.39 25.25 -5.19
CA THR A 270 15.67 25.46 -6.62
C THR A 270 15.95 26.90 -6.98
N THR A 271 15.48 27.89 -6.20
CA THR A 271 15.71 29.32 -6.49
C THR A 271 16.90 29.87 -5.70
N PRO A 272 17.67 30.86 -6.23
CA PRO A 272 18.77 31.48 -5.49
C PRO A 272 18.35 32.03 -4.13
N GLN A 273 17.18 32.68 -4.05
CA GLN A 273 16.64 33.28 -2.84
C GLN A 273 16.36 32.21 -1.76
N THR A 274 15.72 31.11 -2.12
CA THR A 274 15.42 30.03 -1.18
C THR A 274 16.68 29.28 -0.76
N ARG A 275 17.65 29.11 -1.67
CA ARG A 275 18.97 28.52 -1.37
C ARG A 275 19.80 29.35 -0.40
N THR A 276 19.69 30.68 -0.43
CA THR A 276 20.36 31.53 0.56
C THR A 276 19.81 31.38 1.97
N LEU A 277 18.54 30.97 2.11
CA LEU A 277 17.91 30.72 3.41
C LEU A 277 18.24 29.32 3.97
N ALA A 278 18.16 28.30 3.11
CA ALA A 278 18.56 26.93 3.43
C ALA A 278 18.87 26.14 2.15
N PRO A 279 19.80 25.17 2.16
CA PRO A 279 20.05 24.32 1.00
C PRO A 279 18.89 23.36 0.67
N TYR A 280 18.06 23.02 1.66
CA TYR A 280 16.92 22.12 1.52
C TYR A 280 15.68 22.73 2.16
N ALA A 281 14.51 22.44 1.58
CA ALA A 281 13.21 22.70 2.17
C ALA A 281 12.72 21.50 2.99
N ASN A 282 12.23 21.77 4.20
CA ASN A 282 11.48 20.82 5.00
C ASN A 282 10.05 20.72 4.46
N ARG A 283 9.42 19.56 4.66
CA ARG A 283 8.16 19.21 4.00
C ARG A 283 7.29 18.33 4.89
N PHE A 284 6.02 18.68 4.97
CA PHE A 284 5.05 18.02 5.82
C PHE A 284 3.75 17.81 5.05
N LEU A 285 3.09 16.69 5.31
CA LEU A 285 1.80 16.35 4.74
C LEU A 285 0.84 16.03 5.87
N ASN A 286 -0.22 16.82 6.01
CA ASN A 286 -1.26 16.57 7.00
C ASN A 286 -2.56 16.24 6.30
N GLY A 287 -3.35 15.36 6.90
CA GLY A 287 -4.59 14.90 6.30
C GLY A 287 -5.60 14.47 7.34
N HIS A 288 -6.86 14.73 7.05
CA HIS A 288 -7.97 14.19 7.80
C HIS A 288 -9.01 13.58 6.87
N ARG A 289 -9.73 12.59 7.38
CA ARG A 289 -10.65 11.78 6.60
C ARG A 289 -11.84 11.35 7.42
N LEU A 290 -13.03 11.53 6.87
CA LEU A 290 -14.27 11.00 7.42
C LEU A 290 -14.73 9.81 6.58
N GLN A 291 -15.00 8.69 7.23
CA GLN A 291 -15.45 7.46 6.58
C GLN A 291 -16.81 7.03 7.12
N PHE A 292 -17.67 6.61 6.21
CA PHE A 292 -19.00 6.08 6.49
C PHE A 292 -19.10 4.65 5.96
N ASN A 293 -19.56 3.74 6.81
CA ASN A 293 -19.82 2.35 6.46
C ASN A 293 -21.29 2.03 6.78
N PHE A 294 -22.06 1.77 5.74
CA PHE A 294 -23.45 1.33 5.86
C PHE A 294 -23.54 -0.19 5.68
N LYS A 295 -23.83 -0.87 6.80
CA LYS A 295 -24.10 -2.33 6.85
C LYS A 295 -23.01 -3.20 6.20
N ASN A 296 -21.77 -2.72 6.12
CA ASN A 296 -20.64 -3.41 5.48
C ASN A 296 -20.84 -3.70 3.99
N LYS A 297 -21.69 -2.91 3.35
CA LYS A 297 -22.01 -3.03 1.92
C LYS A 297 -21.71 -1.76 1.15
N VAL A 298 -21.64 -0.62 1.82
CA VAL A 298 -21.34 0.67 1.21
C VAL A 298 -20.36 1.39 2.12
N TYR A 299 -19.16 1.59 1.61
CA TYR A 299 -18.11 2.39 2.25
C TYR A 299 -17.97 3.67 1.44
N LEU A 300 -17.99 4.81 2.12
CA LEU A 300 -17.78 6.12 1.53
C LEU A 300 -16.71 6.84 2.32
N GLY A 301 -15.83 7.55 1.64
CA GLY A 301 -14.78 8.35 2.26
C GLY A 301 -14.68 9.74 1.66
N VAL A 302 -14.35 10.71 2.51
CA VAL A 302 -14.00 12.06 2.10
C VAL A 302 -12.75 12.47 2.85
N SER A 303 -11.76 13.00 2.14
CA SER A 303 -10.48 13.44 2.71
C SER A 303 -10.13 14.85 2.27
N GLU A 304 -9.51 15.61 3.17
CA GLU A 304 -8.77 16.84 2.86
C GLU A 304 -7.31 16.63 3.29
N VAL A 305 -6.37 16.95 2.42
CA VAL A 305 -4.93 16.79 2.65
C VAL A 305 -4.20 18.06 2.26
N ILE A 306 -3.21 18.46 3.04
CA ILE A 306 -2.38 19.64 2.79
C ILE A 306 -0.90 19.28 2.80
N LEU A 307 -0.21 19.65 1.72
CA LEU A 307 1.24 19.55 1.57
C LEU A 307 1.83 20.94 1.68
N TYR A 308 2.68 21.16 2.67
CA TYR A 308 3.38 22.44 2.84
C TYR A 308 4.86 22.20 3.13
N GLY A 309 5.64 23.25 2.93
CA GLY A 309 7.08 23.19 3.09
C GLY A 309 7.77 24.50 2.75
N GLY A 310 9.07 24.53 2.96
CA GLY A 310 9.88 25.70 2.68
C GLY A 310 11.25 25.68 3.34
N PRO A 311 12.11 26.67 3.04
CA PRO A 311 13.37 26.87 3.73
C PRO A 311 13.12 27.15 5.21
N ASN A 312 13.70 26.34 6.10
CA ASN A 312 13.52 26.45 7.56
C ASN A 312 12.07 26.26 8.06
N GLU A 313 11.20 25.67 7.23
CA GLU A 313 9.82 25.36 7.61
C GLU A 313 9.78 24.31 8.74
N ASN A 314 8.81 24.45 9.65
CA ASN A 314 8.59 23.52 10.76
C ASN A 314 7.15 22.98 10.74
N TRP A 315 6.81 22.16 11.71
CA TRP A 315 5.41 21.77 11.92
C TRP A 315 4.56 23.01 12.24
N GLU A 316 3.45 23.16 11.50
CA GLU A 316 2.51 24.27 11.67
C GLU A 316 1.31 23.79 12.48
N LEU A 317 1.06 24.41 13.63
CA LEU A 317 0.01 23.98 14.55
C LEU A 317 -1.40 24.08 13.93
N GLY A 318 -1.59 25.03 13.00
CA GLY A 318 -2.82 25.15 12.23
C GLY A 318 -3.13 23.90 11.40
N TYR A 319 -2.14 23.37 10.69
CA TYR A 319 -2.27 22.12 9.92
C TYR A 319 -2.25 20.88 10.81
N MET A 320 -1.67 20.97 12.02
CA MET A 320 -1.72 19.89 13.00
C MET A 320 -3.07 19.75 13.71
N ASN A 321 -4.02 20.66 13.48
CA ASN A 321 -5.35 20.59 14.05
C ASN A 321 -6.28 19.71 13.18
N PRO A 322 -6.75 18.55 13.67
CA PRO A 322 -7.63 17.66 12.91
C PRO A 322 -8.98 18.27 12.53
N PHE A 323 -9.41 19.33 13.20
CA PHE A 323 -10.70 19.97 12.97
C PHE A 323 -10.59 21.25 12.15
N ALA A 324 -9.38 21.64 11.76
CA ALA A 324 -9.17 22.76 10.86
C ALA A 324 -9.49 22.34 9.42
N LEU A 325 -10.20 23.20 8.70
CA LEU A 325 -10.32 23.11 7.25
C LEU A 325 -9.05 23.70 6.65
N TYR A 326 -8.22 22.88 6.01
CA TYR A 326 -6.88 23.28 5.62
C TYR A 326 -6.88 24.34 4.53
N TYR A 327 -7.73 24.18 3.51
CA TYR A 327 -7.88 25.19 2.47
C TYR A 327 -8.24 26.56 3.07
N ALA A 328 -9.21 26.59 3.99
CA ALA A 328 -9.58 27.83 4.68
C ALA A 328 -8.44 28.40 5.53
N HIS A 329 -7.64 27.54 6.18
CA HIS A 329 -6.47 27.97 6.93
C HIS A 329 -5.42 28.61 6.01
N THR A 330 -5.12 28.02 4.86
CA THR A 330 -4.15 28.55 3.89
C THR A 330 -4.60 29.90 3.33
N VAL A 331 -5.85 30.01 2.87
CA VAL A 331 -6.37 31.25 2.25
C VAL A 331 -6.39 32.43 3.24
N ASN A 332 -6.59 32.17 4.53
CA ASN A 332 -6.61 33.23 5.56
C ASN A 332 -5.22 33.59 6.12
N ASN A 333 -4.16 32.86 5.78
CA ASN A 333 -2.81 33.11 6.29
C ASN A 333 -1.85 33.50 5.15
N VAL A 334 -1.69 34.80 4.97
CA VAL A 334 -0.78 35.36 3.97
C VAL A 334 0.65 34.89 4.25
N GLY A 335 1.25 34.20 3.27
CA GLY A 335 2.64 33.73 3.33
C GLY A 335 2.82 32.23 3.54
N LEU A 336 1.75 31.47 3.82
CA LEU A 336 1.81 30.00 3.84
C LEU A 336 1.61 29.45 2.43
N ALA A 337 2.69 29.06 1.78
CA ALA A 337 2.62 28.31 0.52
C ALA A 337 2.34 26.83 0.81
N ALA A 338 1.23 26.33 0.29
CA ALA A 338 0.80 24.95 0.50
C ALA A 338 -0.08 24.48 -0.67
N ASN A 339 -0.07 23.18 -0.94
CA ASN A 339 -0.95 22.55 -1.92
C ASN A 339 -1.99 21.66 -1.22
N SER A 340 -3.27 21.87 -1.53
CA SER A 340 -4.41 21.18 -0.92
C SER A 340 -5.00 20.16 -1.88
N PHE A 341 -5.36 18.99 -1.37
CA PHE A 341 -6.02 17.94 -2.13
C PHE A 341 -7.33 17.56 -1.45
N PHE A 342 -8.36 17.35 -2.26
CA PHE A 342 -9.62 16.74 -1.83
C PHE A 342 -9.80 15.39 -2.51
N ASP A 343 -10.32 14.41 -1.78
CA ASP A 343 -10.52 13.06 -2.28
C ASP A 343 -11.86 12.50 -1.83
N PHE A 344 -12.54 11.82 -2.75
CA PHE A 344 -13.81 11.16 -2.53
C PHE A 344 -13.75 9.73 -3.05
N ASP A 345 -14.03 8.74 -2.21
CA ASP A 345 -14.01 7.34 -2.62
C ASP A 345 -15.24 6.58 -2.16
N TRP A 346 -15.55 5.51 -2.90
CA TRP A 346 -16.65 4.61 -2.62
C TRP A 346 -16.28 3.16 -2.91
N ASP A 347 -16.77 2.25 -2.09
CA ASP A 347 -16.64 0.80 -2.27
C ASP A 347 -17.97 0.11 -1.91
N ILE A 348 -18.57 -0.58 -2.88
CA ILE A 348 -19.99 -0.97 -2.87
C ILE A 348 -20.17 -2.46 -3.22
N TYR A 349 -20.85 -3.20 -2.34
CA TYR A 349 -21.12 -4.65 -2.40
C TYR A 349 -22.64 -4.97 -2.35
N LEU A 350 -23.47 -4.18 -3.03
CA LEU A 350 -24.93 -4.35 -2.99
C LEU A 350 -25.43 -5.55 -3.80
N ILE A 351 -24.68 -5.94 -4.83
CA ILE A 351 -24.99 -7.08 -5.70
C ILE A 351 -24.13 -8.26 -5.25
N PRO A 352 -24.70 -9.47 -5.01
CA PRO A 352 -23.91 -10.63 -4.62
C PRO A 352 -22.78 -10.89 -5.61
N ASN A 353 -21.57 -11.12 -5.08
CA ASN A 353 -20.36 -11.40 -5.84
C ASN A 353 -19.83 -10.25 -6.68
N VAL A 354 -20.37 -9.04 -6.53
CA VAL A 354 -19.93 -7.87 -7.29
C VAL A 354 -19.52 -6.77 -6.32
N GLU A 355 -18.33 -6.27 -6.53
CA GLU A 355 -17.82 -5.03 -5.96
C GLU A 355 -17.81 -3.96 -7.05
N ILE A 356 -18.28 -2.76 -6.75
CA ILE A 356 -18.11 -1.57 -7.57
C ILE A 356 -17.45 -0.52 -6.70
N TYR A 357 -16.35 0.04 -7.18
CA TYR A 357 -15.58 1.01 -6.42
C TYR A 357 -15.08 2.15 -7.29
N GLY A 358 -14.66 3.22 -6.64
CA GLY A 358 -14.03 4.35 -7.31
C GLY A 358 -13.40 5.33 -6.33
N GLU A 359 -12.60 6.22 -6.89
CA GLU A 359 -11.86 7.26 -6.18
C GLU A 359 -11.77 8.47 -7.11
N PHE A 360 -12.04 9.66 -6.59
CA PHE A 360 -12.01 10.92 -7.33
C PHE A 360 -11.20 11.95 -6.55
N LEU A 361 -10.08 12.36 -7.15
CA LEU A 361 -9.13 13.30 -6.58
C LEU A 361 -9.25 14.66 -7.26
N VAL A 362 -9.25 15.71 -6.44
CA VAL A 362 -9.15 17.11 -6.84
C VAL A 362 -7.88 17.70 -6.23
N ASP A 363 -6.96 18.13 -7.08
CA ASP A 363 -5.72 18.84 -6.69
C ASP A 363 -5.97 20.35 -6.80
N ASP A 364 -6.16 20.82 -8.03
CA ASP A 364 -6.59 22.18 -8.33
C ASP A 364 -7.81 22.18 -9.27
N PHE A 365 -8.80 22.99 -8.95
CA PHE A 365 -10.04 23.14 -9.70
C PHE A 365 -10.28 24.61 -10.03
N GLN A 366 -10.10 24.97 -11.30
CA GLN A 366 -10.30 26.33 -11.77
C GLN A 366 -11.79 26.64 -11.90
N ILE A 367 -12.29 27.58 -11.09
CA ILE A 367 -13.68 28.05 -11.11
C ILE A 367 -13.80 29.40 -11.81
N ASP A 368 -12.81 30.28 -11.62
CA ASP A 368 -12.76 31.60 -12.24
C ASP A 368 -12.20 31.55 -13.66
N LYS A 369 -12.47 32.60 -14.46
CA LYS A 369 -11.95 32.83 -15.82
C LYS A 369 -11.82 34.33 -16.09
N LYS A 370 -10.95 35.00 -15.34
CA LYS A 370 -10.78 36.46 -15.38
C LYS A 370 -9.41 36.86 -15.92
N ASP A 371 -8.38 36.06 -15.65
CA ASP A 371 -7.00 36.28 -16.10
C ASP A 371 -6.45 35.06 -16.87
N PRO A 372 -5.40 35.21 -17.69
CA PRO A 372 -4.77 34.08 -18.40
C PRO A 372 -4.29 32.94 -17.48
N GLY A 373 -4.00 33.21 -16.21
CA GLY A 373 -3.70 32.20 -15.20
C GLY A 373 -4.87 31.24 -14.95
N ASP A 374 -6.10 31.73 -15.08
CA ASP A 374 -7.33 30.96 -14.84
C ASP A 374 -7.68 30.02 -16.02
N LEU A 375 -6.89 30.07 -17.10
CA LEU A 375 -7.00 29.15 -18.23
C LEU A 375 -6.31 27.80 -17.96
N GLU A 376 -5.68 27.65 -16.81
CA GLU A 376 -5.07 26.40 -16.36
C GLU A 376 -6.09 25.24 -16.39
N PRO A 377 -5.80 24.11 -17.05
CA PRO A 377 -6.70 22.97 -17.03
C PRO A 377 -6.82 22.35 -15.63
N ASN A 378 -8.04 21.96 -15.24
CA ASN A 378 -8.29 21.28 -13.97
C ASN A 378 -7.38 20.05 -13.75
N GLU A 379 -6.85 19.93 -12.54
CA GLU A 379 -5.97 18.87 -12.10
C GLU A 379 -6.78 17.83 -11.31
N LEU A 380 -7.17 16.76 -12.01
CA LEU A 380 -8.12 15.76 -11.51
C LEU A 380 -7.61 14.34 -11.70
N GLY A 381 -7.96 13.46 -10.77
CA GLY A 381 -7.77 12.01 -10.88
C GLY A 381 -9.10 11.27 -10.75
N LEU A 382 -9.24 10.15 -11.46
CA LEU A 382 -10.39 9.26 -11.38
C LEU A 382 -9.95 7.80 -11.45
N ILE A 383 -10.44 6.97 -10.53
CA ILE A 383 -10.44 5.51 -10.61
C ILE A 383 -11.90 5.05 -10.62
N LEU A 384 -12.23 4.16 -11.55
CA LEU A 384 -13.49 3.42 -11.57
C LEU A 384 -13.18 1.94 -11.76
N GLY A 385 -13.68 1.08 -10.88
CA GLY A 385 -13.43 -0.35 -10.99
C GLY A 385 -14.58 -1.22 -10.56
N ALA A 386 -14.53 -2.47 -11.01
CA ALA A 386 -15.47 -3.50 -10.63
C ALA A 386 -14.76 -4.85 -10.49
N ASN A 387 -15.10 -5.58 -9.44
CA ASN A 387 -14.72 -6.98 -9.30
C ASN A 387 -15.98 -7.86 -9.36
N TRP A 388 -15.93 -8.94 -10.12
CA TRP A 388 -17.01 -9.92 -10.21
C TRP A 388 -16.47 -11.32 -9.91
N ALA A 389 -16.79 -11.83 -8.72
CA ALA A 389 -16.44 -13.18 -8.30
C ALA A 389 -17.47 -14.21 -8.78
N SER A 390 -17.00 -15.43 -9.05
CA SER A 390 -17.80 -16.52 -9.61
C SER A 390 -18.69 -16.10 -10.81
N PRO A 391 -18.14 -15.37 -11.80
CA PRO A 391 -18.88 -14.97 -12.99
C PRO A 391 -19.46 -16.21 -13.68
N PHE A 392 -20.70 -16.09 -14.17
CA PHE A 392 -21.42 -17.21 -14.80
C PHE A 392 -21.48 -18.49 -13.94
N GLN A 393 -21.47 -18.34 -12.60
CA GLN A 393 -21.48 -19.43 -11.61
C GLN A 393 -20.23 -20.34 -11.64
N ILE A 394 -19.14 -19.86 -12.26
CA ILE A 394 -17.86 -20.59 -12.27
C ILE A 394 -17.13 -20.32 -10.95
N ASN A 395 -17.34 -21.20 -9.97
CA ASN A 395 -16.72 -21.08 -8.65
C ASN A 395 -15.20 -20.93 -8.76
N GLY A 396 -14.63 -19.99 -8.00
CA GLY A 396 -13.20 -19.66 -7.98
C GLY A 396 -12.70 -18.84 -9.17
N ALA A 397 -13.55 -18.48 -10.14
CA ALA A 397 -13.22 -17.48 -11.13
C ALA A 397 -13.48 -16.06 -10.58
N GLN A 398 -12.74 -15.07 -11.06
CA GLN A 398 -12.98 -13.66 -10.78
C GLN A 398 -12.56 -12.81 -11.98
N LEU A 399 -13.36 -11.82 -12.31
CA LEU A 399 -13.01 -10.76 -13.27
C LEU A 399 -12.79 -9.45 -12.53
N HIS A 400 -11.76 -8.73 -12.91
CA HIS A 400 -11.43 -7.40 -12.41
C HIS A 400 -11.26 -6.46 -13.59
N LEU A 401 -12.04 -5.38 -13.56
CA LEU A 401 -12.01 -4.29 -14.53
C LEU A 401 -11.68 -3.00 -13.78
N GLU A 402 -10.79 -2.20 -14.33
CA GLU A 402 -10.49 -0.88 -13.76
C GLU A 402 -10.10 0.11 -14.86
N TYR A 403 -10.64 1.32 -14.77
CA TYR A 403 -10.23 2.48 -15.53
C TYR A 403 -9.58 3.48 -14.58
N VAL A 404 -8.43 4.00 -14.98
CA VAL A 404 -7.69 5.03 -14.24
C VAL A 404 -7.41 6.18 -15.18
N GLN A 405 -7.65 7.40 -14.72
CA GLN A 405 -7.29 8.62 -15.41
C GLN A 405 -6.67 9.60 -14.43
N ILE A 406 -5.51 10.16 -14.77
CA ILE A 406 -4.93 11.29 -14.03
C ILE A 406 -4.54 12.35 -15.04
N ARG A 407 -5.12 13.54 -14.90
CA ARG A 407 -4.92 14.65 -15.83
C ARG A 407 -3.48 15.15 -15.81
N ASN A 408 -3.14 15.95 -16.82
CA ASN A 408 -1.86 16.63 -16.85
C ASN A 408 -1.74 17.56 -15.63
N ARG A 409 -0.51 17.80 -15.18
CA ARG A 409 -0.13 18.67 -14.06
C ARG A 409 -0.52 18.23 -12.65
N THR A 410 -1.57 17.41 -12.46
CA THR A 410 -1.91 16.79 -11.16
C THR A 410 -0.67 16.23 -10.44
N TYR A 411 -0.56 16.48 -9.14
CA TYR A 411 0.58 16.21 -8.24
C TYR A 411 1.82 17.09 -8.44
N ASN A 412 1.87 17.93 -9.47
CA ASN A 412 3.02 18.78 -9.76
C ASN A 412 2.83 20.17 -9.14
N ALA A 413 3.87 21.00 -9.19
CA ALA A 413 3.81 22.36 -8.67
C ALA A 413 4.58 23.34 -9.57
N PRO A 414 4.05 24.55 -9.81
CA PRO A 414 4.58 25.49 -10.79
C PRO A 414 5.83 26.28 -10.34
N ILE A 415 6.03 26.43 -9.03
CA ILE A 415 7.08 27.31 -8.46
C ILE A 415 7.96 26.52 -7.49
N ASN A 416 7.35 25.89 -6.50
CA ASN A 416 8.06 25.33 -5.37
C ASN A 416 8.23 23.82 -5.52
N ASP A 417 9.47 23.34 -5.68
CA ASP A 417 9.74 21.89 -5.82
C ASP A 417 9.34 21.08 -4.57
N TRP A 418 9.19 21.74 -3.41
CA TRP A 418 8.68 21.14 -2.19
C TRP A 418 7.15 20.96 -2.15
N GLU A 419 6.40 21.48 -3.12
CA GLU A 419 4.95 21.25 -3.22
C GLU A 419 4.61 20.07 -4.15
N LYS A 420 5.59 19.50 -4.86
CA LYS A 420 5.38 18.31 -5.69
C LYS A 420 5.03 17.09 -4.83
N TYR A 421 4.01 16.33 -5.19
CA TYR A 421 3.46 15.22 -4.40
C TYR A 421 4.32 13.93 -4.42
N LEU A 422 5.57 14.07 -3.97
CA LEU A 422 6.63 13.09 -4.02
C LEU A 422 7.17 12.78 -2.62
N HIS A 423 7.40 11.50 -2.35
CA HIS A 423 8.13 10.99 -1.19
C HIS A 423 9.22 10.01 -1.65
N ARG A 424 10.47 10.31 -1.31
CA ARG A 424 11.68 9.56 -1.66
C ARG A 424 11.72 9.23 -3.15
N ASN A 425 11.52 10.26 -3.97
CA ASN A 425 11.49 10.23 -5.43
C ASN A 425 10.38 9.36 -6.05
N ARG A 426 9.37 8.95 -5.27
CA ARG A 426 8.16 8.28 -5.74
C ARG A 426 6.95 9.16 -5.56
N VAL A 427 5.97 9.04 -6.45
CA VAL A 427 4.66 9.68 -6.31
C VAL A 427 3.94 9.07 -5.11
N ILE A 428 3.37 9.93 -4.25
CA ILE A 428 2.62 9.51 -3.06
C ILE A 428 1.26 8.92 -3.49
N GLY A 429 0.59 9.54 -4.46
CA GLY A 429 -0.59 9.00 -5.15
C GLY A 429 -0.26 7.90 -6.15
N TYR A 430 -0.98 7.83 -7.26
CA TYR A 430 -0.90 6.69 -8.18
C TYR A 430 0.50 6.55 -8.82
N TYR A 431 0.96 5.31 -8.99
CA TYR A 431 2.38 5.03 -9.24
C TYR A 431 2.92 5.49 -10.59
N LEU A 432 2.07 5.63 -11.61
CA LEU A 432 2.44 6.19 -12.91
C LEU A 432 2.58 7.72 -12.90
N GLY A 433 2.18 8.39 -11.81
CA GLY A 433 2.21 9.84 -11.72
C GLY A 433 0.98 10.46 -12.36
N ASN A 434 1.17 11.30 -13.38
CA ASN A 434 0.12 12.09 -13.98
C ASN A 434 0.13 11.97 -15.51
N ASN A 435 -0.80 12.66 -16.16
CA ASN A 435 -0.93 12.73 -17.61
C ASN A 435 -1.08 11.37 -18.31
N PHE A 436 -1.97 10.51 -17.79
CA PHE A 436 -2.22 9.20 -18.38
C PHE A 436 -3.64 8.72 -18.16
N GLU A 437 -4.05 7.80 -19.02
CA GLU A 437 -5.19 6.93 -18.76
C GLU A 437 -4.83 5.46 -18.97
N ARG A 438 -5.56 4.59 -18.29
CA ARG A 438 -5.34 3.16 -18.35
C ARG A 438 -6.63 2.38 -18.24
N PHE A 439 -6.74 1.33 -19.06
CA PHE A 439 -7.73 0.28 -18.96
C PHE A 439 -7.06 -1.01 -18.49
N LEU A 440 -7.63 -1.65 -17.48
CA LEU A 440 -7.15 -2.89 -16.88
C LEU A 440 -8.24 -3.95 -16.99
N LEU A 441 -7.85 -5.15 -17.44
CA LEU A 441 -8.66 -6.36 -17.38
C LEU A 441 -7.79 -7.49 -16.82
N ASN A 442 -8.18 -7.99 -15.66
CA ASN A 442 -7.59 -9.17 -15.05
C ASN A 442 -8.65 -10.27 -14.92
N ALA A 443 -8.29 -11.49 -15.30
CA ALA A 443 -9.12 -12.67 -15.08
C ALA A 443 -8.37 -13.68 -14.23
N TYR A 444 -8.93 -14.04 -13.09
CA TYR A 444 -8.36 -14.98 -12.14
C TYR A 444 -9.15 -16.29 -12.13
N TYR A 445 -8.45 -17.40 -11.93
CA TYR A 445 -9.09 -18.68 -11.67
C TYR A 445 -8.30 -19.50 -10.66
N TRP A 446 -8.92 -19.75 -9.51
CA TRP A 446 -8.41 -20.67 -8.51
C TRP A 446 -8.68 -22.11 -8.94
N ILE A 447 -7.70 -22.80 -9.52
CA ILE A 447 -7.85 -24.22 -9.89
C ILE A 447 -8.01 -25.06 -8.63
N ARG A 448 -7.16 -24.77 -7.64
CA ARG A 448 -7.15 -25.36 -6.31
C ARG A 448 -7.08 -24.24 -5.26
N PRO A 449 -7.34 -24.52 -3.98
CA PRO A 449 -7.25 -23.52 -2.91
C PRO A 449 -5.86 -22.87 -2.81
N ASP A 450 -4.81 -23.58 -3.19
CA ASP A 450 -3.41 -23.19 -3.11
C ASP A 450 -2.84 -22.70 -4.45
N LEU A 451 -3.60 -22.76 -5.56
CA LEU A 451 -3.11 -22.51 -6.90
C LEU A 451 -4.08 -21.62 -7.70
N ARG A 452 -3.64 -20.39 -8.00
CA ARG A 452 -4.38 -19.41 -8.80
C ARG A 452 -3.68 -19.14 -10.11
N LEU A 453 -4.45 -19.12 -11.19
CA LEU A 453 -4.03 -18.59 -12.48
C LEU A 453 -4.56 -17.17 -12.66
N GLN A 454 -3.82 -16.33 -13.39
CA GLN A 454 -4.23 -14.99 -13.78
C GLN A 454 -3.87 -14.75 -15.25
N LEU A 455 -4.81 -14.21 -16.01
CA LEU A 455 -4.56 -13.48 -17.24
C LEU A 455 -4.59 -11.98 -16.89
N LEU A 456 -3.55 -11.25 -17.26
CA LEU A 456 -3.47 -9.80 -17.06
C LEU A 456 -3.39 -9.07 -18.39
N THR A 457 -4.12 -7.96 -18.51
CA THR A 457 -4.14 -7.09 -19.69
C THR A 457 -4.24 -5.65 -19.26
N TYR A 458 -3.26 -4.83 -19.65
CA TYR A 458 -3.23 -3.41 -19.40
C TYR A 458 -3.02 -2.65 -20.70
N TYR A 459 -3.84 -1.65 -20.95
CA TYR A 459 -3.65 -0.69 -22.04
C TYR A 459 -3.53 0.70 -21.46
N THR A 460 -2.35 1.32 -21.62
CA THR A 460 -2.02 2.64 -21.09
C THR A 460 -1.75 3.62 -22.22
N ARG A 461 -2.33 4.81 -22.13
CA ARG A 461 -1.94 5.98 -22.91
C ARG A 461 -1.29 6.98 -21.95
N GLN A 462 0.00 7.26 -22.16
CA GLN A 462 0.79 8.16 -21.33
C GLN A 462 1.25 9.35 -22.17
N GLY A 463 1.00 10.56 -21.71
CA GLY A 463 1.54 11.79 -22.31
C GLY A 463 2.89 12.21 -21.69
N GLU A 464 3.44 13.33 -22.15
CA GLU A 464 4.82 13.76 -21.83
C GLU A 464 5.01 14.35 -20.42
N GLY A 465 3.94 14.91 -19.83
CA GLY A 465 3.94 15.41 -18.46
C GLY A 465 4.34 14.36 -17.42
N SER A 466 5.07 14.80 -16.39
CA SER A 466 5.43 13.97 -15.22
C SER A 466 5.49 14.82 -13.95
N VAL A 467 5.28 14.19 -12.80
CA VAL A 467 5.35 14.86 -11.50
C VAL A 467 6.76 15.38 -11.20
N GLN A 468 7.79 14.62 -11.56
CA GLN A 468 9.19 15.01 -11.36
C GLN A 468 9.62 16.13 -12.33
N GLY A 469 9.03 16.18 -13.52
CA GLY A 469 9.36 17.13 -14.59
C GLY A 469 8.90 18.56 -14.34
N GLU A 470 9.19 19.44 -15.30
CA GLU A 470 8.74 20.84 -15.24
C GLU A 470 7.22 20.93 -15.29
N PHE A 471 6.69 21.98 -14.66
CA PHE A 471 5.27 22.28 -14.73
C PHE A 471 4.96 22.94 -16.07
N ASN A 472 4.05 22.35 -16.86
CA ASN A 472 3.67 22.91 -18.16
C ASN A 472 2.80 24.18 -17.96
N LYS A 473 3.18 25.29 -18.61
CA LYS A 473 2.49 26.59 -18.51
C LYS A 473 2.00 27.11 -19.86
N ASP A 474 1.73 26.22 -20.81
CA ASP A 474 1.37 26.64 -22.18
C ASP A 474 0.09 27.46 -22.24
N TYR A 475 -0.83 27.26 -21.28
CA TYR A 475 -2.06 28.05 -21.14
C TYR A 475 -1.80 29.55 -20.94
N LEU A 476 -0.65 29.95 -20.38
CA LEU A 476 -0.27 31.36 -20.21
C LEU A 476 0.01 32.09 -21.54
N GLN A 477 0.11 31.36 -22.65
CA GLN A 477 0.32 31.94 -23.99
C GLN A 477 -0.98 32.41 -24.64
N TYR A 478 -2.13 32.17 -24.01
CA TYR A 478 -3.46 32.47 -24.52
C TYR A 478 -4.13 33.58 -23.71
N THR A 479 -4.95 34.38 -24.38
CA THR A 479 -5.84 35.35 -23.74
C THR A 479 -7.13 34.68 -23.26
N VAL A 480 -7.83 35.30 -22.31
CA VAL A 480 -9.09 34.75 -21.76
C VAL A 480 -10.15 34.62 -22.85
N GLU A 481 -10.17 35.53 -23.83
CA GLU A 481 -11.06 35.51 -24.98
C GLU A 481 -10.78 34.35 -25.95
N GLU A 482 -9.51 34.02 -26.16
CA GLU A 482 -9.10 32.86 -26.97
C GLU A 482 -9.45 31.54 -26.27
N GLY A 483 -9.30 31.53 -24.94
CA GLY A 483 -9.42 30.33 -24.13
C GLY A 483 -8.28 29.34 -24.37
N TYR A 484 -8.24 28.29 -23.54
CA TYR A 484 -7.26 27.22 -23.67
C TYR A 484 -7.92 25.85 -23.61
N SER A 485 -7.46 24.94 -24.47
CA SER A 485 -7.85 23.54 -24.46
C SER A 485 -6.68 22.70 -24.94
N GLU A 486 -6.45 21.58 -24.28
CA GLU A 486 -5.40 20.63 -24.63
C GLU A 486 -5.97 19.22 -24.82
N PRO A 487 -5.42 18.41 -25.74
CA PRO A 487 -5.79 17.01 -25.86
C PRO A 487 -5.36 16.23 -24.62
N PHE A 488 -6.08 15.16 -24.31
CA PHE A 488 -5.75 14.26 -23.23
C PHE A 488 -5.48 12.83 -23.73
N PRO A 489 -4.36 12.20 -23.32
CA PRO A 489 -3.20 12.79 -22.62
C PRO A 489 -2.48 13.88 -23.43
N TYR A 490 -1.78 14.78 -22.74
CA TYR A 490 -1.06 15.91 -23.32
C TYR A 490 0.29 15.49 -23.92
N GLY A 491 0.65 16.05 -25.08
CA GLY A 491 1.94 15.83 -25.75
C GLY A 491 1.96 14.60 -26.67
N VAL A 492 3.15 14.10 -27.00
CA VAL A 492 3.30 12.86 -27.78
C VAL A 492 2.87 11.65 -26.93
N VAL A 493 1.70 11.10 -27.24
CA VAL A 493 1.14 9.98 -26.48
C VAL A 493 1.87 8.66 -26.77
N GLU A 494 2.52 8.11 -25.75
CA GLU A 494 3.01 6.74 -25.73
C GLU A 494 1.85 5.79 -25.47
N ASN A 495 1.74 4.74 -26.30
CA ASN A 495 0.75 3.69 -26.13
C ASN A 495 1.46 2.41 -25.67
N HIS A 496 1.06 1.87 -24.54
CA HIS A 496 1.63 0.66 -23.95
C HIS A 496 0.53 -0.40 -23.78
N LEU A 497 0.69 -1.52 -24.48
CA LEU A 497 -0.13 -2.72 -24.29
C LEU A 497 0.73 -3.78 -23.58
N GLU A 498 0.28 -4.20 -22.40
CA GLU A 498 0.86 -5.28 -21.63
C GLU A 498 -0.14 -6.44 -21.57
N VAL A 499 0.29 -7.63 -21.97
CA VAL A 499 -0.49 -8.85 -21.85
C VAL A 499 0.37 -9.92 -21.21
N GLY A 500 -0.16 -10.62 -20.20
CA GLY A 500 0.62 -11.61 -19.49
C GLY A 500 -0.20 -12.68 -18.79
N PHE A 501 0.51 -13.66 -18.27
CA PHE A 501 -0.02 -14.74 -17.47
C PHE A 501 0.76 -14.83 -16.17
N ALA A 502 0.06 -15.05 -15.05
CA ALA A 502 0.68 -15.31 -13.77
C ALA A 502 0.10 -16.55 -13.08
N VAL A 503 0.95 -17.23 -12.31
CA VAL A 503 0.63 -18.36 -11.44
C VAL A 503 1.02 -17.98 -10.03
N PHE A 504 0.08 -18.07 -9.11
CA PHE A 504 0.34 -18.01 -7.67
C PHE A 504 0.16 -19.41 -7.09
N TYR A 505 1.15 -19.89 -6.34
CA TYR A 505 1.16 -21.20 -5.71
C TYR A 505 1.60 -21.11 -4.24
N ASN A 506 0.80 -21.66 -3.33
CA ASN A 506 1.08 -21.77 -1.90
C ASN A 506 1.26 -23.25 -1.51
N PRO A 507 2.44 -23.85 -1.79
CA PRO A 507 2.67 -25.28 -1.59
C PRO A 507 2.64 -25.73 -0.12
N PHE A 508 3.04 -24.84 0.78
CA PHE A 508 3.24 -25.11 2.20
C PHE A 508 2.90 -23.85 2.98
N PRO A 509 2.50 -23.97 4.25
CA PRO A 509 2.35 -22.81 5.14
C PRO A 509 3.58 -21.90 5.06
N PHE A 510 3.35 -20.58 5.07
CA PHE A 510 4.40 -19.54 5.06
C PHE A 510 5.29 -19.50 3.81
N THR A 511 4.97 -20.28 2.77
CA THR A 511 5.72 -20.29 1.50
C THR A 511 4.82 -19.99 0.32
N THR A 512 5.21 -19.02 -0.50
CA THR A 512 4.52 -18.77 -1.77
C THR A 512 5.48 -18.66 -2.93
N ILE A 513 5.02 -19.08 -4.10
CA ILE A 513 5.74 -19.02 -5.37
C ILE A 513 4.85 -18.31 -6.37
N THR A 514 5.37 -17.27 -7.00
CA THR A 514 4.68 -16.58 -8.09
C THR A 514 5.53 -16.61 -9.34
N LEU A 515 4.96 -17.09 -10.45
CA LEU A 515 5.56 -17.00 -11.77
C LEU A 515 4.71 -16.06 -12.62
N GLU A 516 5.32 -15.08 -13.25
CA GLU A 516 4.67 -14.12 -14.14
C GLU A 516 5.45 -14.04 -15.45
N VAL A 517 4.73 -14.04 -16.56
CA VAL A 517 5.26 -13.86 -17.92
C VAL A 517 4.44 -12.80 -18.62
N THR A 518 5.06 -11.68 -18.99
CA THR A 518 4.40 -10.57 -19.67
C THR A 518 5.05 -10.25 -21.01
N ARG A 519 4.24 -9.75 -21.94
CA ARG A 519 4.66 -9.19 -23.22
C ARG A 519 4.24 -7.73 -23.27
N ASP A 520 5.22 -6.86 -23.36
CA ASP A 520 5.03 -5.42 -23.46
C ASP A 520 5.20 -4.96 -24.91
N GLN A 521 4.28 -4.12 -25.37
CA GLN A 521 4.34 -3.48 -26.68
C GLN A 521 4.12 -1.98 -26.55
N PHE A 522 5.10 -1.21 -27.01
CA PHE A 522 5.08 0.24 -26.97
C PHE A 522 5.05 0.84 -28.38
N ARG A 523 4.22 1.85 -28.55
CA ARG A 523 4.23 2.76 -29.72
C ARG A 523 4.46 4.19 -29.23
N ASN A 524 5.23 4.94 -30.01
CA ASN A 524 5.82 6.22 -29.61
C ASN A 524 6.68 6.11 -28.35
N TYR A 525 7.50 5.04 -28.27
CA TYR A 525 8.30 4.74 -27.10
C TYR A 525 9.23 5.90 -26.71
N LEU A 526 9.23 6.24 -25.41
CA LEU A 526 9.85 7.42 -24.80
C LEU A 526 9.31 8.74 -25.36
N HIS A 527 8.01 8.79 -25.68
CA HIS A 527 7.33 9.92 -26.31
C HIS A 527 7.97 10.38 -27.63
N ARG A 528 8.60 9.45 -28.36
CA ARG A 528 9.22 9.74 -29.67
C ARG A 528 8.30 9.25 -30.80
N PRO A 529 7.72 10.14 -31.63
CA PRO A 529 6.78 9.74 -32.67
C PRO A 529 7.33 8.62 -33.58
N GLY A 530 6.53 7.58 -33.79
CA GLY A 530 6.87 6.44 -34.65
C GLY A 530 7.81 5.39 -34.02
N ASN A 531 8.44 5.69 -32.89
CA ASN A 531 9.36 4.78 -32.22
C ASN A 531 8.61 3.58 -31.61
N ARG A 532 9.17 2.37 -31.73
CA ARG A 532 8.54 1.13 -31.21
C ARG A 532 9.51 0.39 -30.30
N PHE A 533 8.99 -0.18 -29.23
CA PHE A 533 9.75 -1.03 -28.32
C PHE A 533 8.88 -2.20 -27.87
N ASN A 534 9.48 -3.37 -27.73
CA ASN A 534 8.80 -4.54 -27.18
C ASN A 534 9.74 -5.23 -26.20
N ASP A 535 9.21 -5.68 -25.07
CA ASP A 535 9.95 -6.51 -24.12
C ASP A 535 9.14 -7.74 -23.73
N THR A 536 9.83 -8.76 -23.24
CA THR A 536 9.20 -9.90 -22.59
C THR A 536 9.85 -10.08 -21.24
N THR A 537 9.02 -10.04 -20.19
CA THR A 537 9.48 -10.17 -18.82
C THR A 537 9.02 -11.51 -18.27
N ILE A 538 9.97 -12.27 -17.71
CA ILE A 538 9.68 -13.46 -16.90
C ILE A 538 10.15 -13.16 -15.49
N ARG A 539 9.24 -13.27 -14.52
CA ARG A 539 9.49 -13.04 -13.10
C ARG A 539 9.08 -14.27 -12.31
N LEU A 540 10.03 -14.85 -11.59
CA LEU A 540 9.78 -15.88 -10.58
C LEU A 540 10.08 -15.27 -9.22
N ASN A 541 9.09 -15.23 -8.32
CA ASN A 541 9.24 -14.81 -6.94
C ASN A 541 9.02 -16.01 -6.02
N VAL A 542 9.88 -16.18 -5.04
CA VAL A 542 9.71 -17.13 -3.94
C VAL A 542 9.71 -16.33 -2.64
N TRP A 543 8.64 -16.48 -1.87
CA TRP A 543 8.45 -15.89 -0.55
C TRP A 543 8.50 -17.00 0.49
N VAL A 544 9.24 -16.77 1.57
CA VAL A 544 9.32 -17.68 2.70
C VAL A 544 9.32 -16.86 3.99
N GLU A 545 8.37 -17.13 4.86
CA GLU A 545 8.18 -16.45 6.14
C GLU A 545 8.51 -17.38 7.33
N TRP A 546 9.01 -16.79 8.42
CA TRP A 546 9.27 -17.48 9.67
C TRP A 546 9.06 -16.53 10.85
N ASP A 547 8.58 -17.05 11.97
CA ASP A 547 8.53 -16.33 13.23
C ASP A 547 8.63 -17.24 14.46
N HIS A 548 8.98 -16.64 15.58
CA HIS A 548 9.05 -17.27 16.89
C HIS A 548 8.82 -16.24 17.99
N THR A 549 8.20 -16.63 19.11
CA THR A 549 7.84 -15.71 20.17
C THR A 549 8.15 -16.24 21.55
N PHE A 550 8.62 -15.33 22.39
CA PHE A 550 9.01 -15.54 23.76
C PHE A 550 8.04 -14.83 24.70
N ARG A 551 7.63 -15.51 25.77
CA ARG A 551 6.85 -14.92 26.87
C ARG A 551 7.75 -14.59 28.04
N VAL A 552 7.61 -13.38 28.58
CA VAL A 552 8.28 -13.03 29.84
C VAL A 552 7.51 -13.71 30.97
N LYS A 553 8.09 -14.75 31.57
CA LYS A 553 7.53 -15.34 32.81
C LYS A 553 7.72 -14.33 33.93
N GLU A 554 6.63 -13.92 34.59
CA GLU A 554 6.75 -13.27 35.88
C GLU A 554 7.40 -14.27 36.84
N LYS A 555 8.54 -13.88 37.43
CA LYS A 555 9.03 -14.58 38.61
C LYS A 555 7.98 -14.35 39.69
N ASN A 556 7.27 -15.41 40.08
CA ASN A 556 6.50 -15.39 41.32
C ASN A 556 7.46 -14.93 42.43
N ALA A 557 7.21 -13.74 42.98
CA ALA A 557 7.82 -13.36 44.25
C ALA A 557 7.24 -14.31 45.29
N GLN A 558 8.02 -15.32 45.67
CA GLN A 558 7.74 -16.15 46.84
C GLN A 558 8.14 -15.41 48.11
#